data_AF-A0A4Y7RMH3-F1
#
_entry.id   AF-A0A4Y7RMH3-F1
#
_cell.length_a   1.000
_cell.length_b   1.000
_cell.length_c   1.000
_cell.angle_alpha   90.00
_cell.angle_beta   90.00
_cell.angle_gamma   90.00
#
_symmetry.space_group_name_H-M   'P 1'
#
loop_
_entity.id
_entity.type
_entity.pdbx_description
1 polymer ?
#
loop_
_entity_poly.entity_id
_entity_poly.type
_entity_poly.pdbx_seq_one_letter_code
_entity_poly.pdbx_strand_id
1 'polypeptide(L)'
;MPLEIDADNLKHGLLGLVIALLEIIKDALKLQALARMDDGSLEENEIERLGRAMLDLDRAIEEMKLEQGVTESVKSVRDGLDRIVDDVVDRILNPRRWEEELD
;
A
#
# COMPACT_ATOMS: atom_id res chain seq x y z
N MET A 1 29.97 -0.83 -1.26
CA MET A 1 28.86 -1.34 -2.06
C MET A 1 27.77 -0.29 -1.98
N PRO A 2 27.40 0.41 -3.07
CA PRO A 2 26.30 1.36 -3.01
C PRO A 2 25.02 0.58 -2.71
N LEU A 3 24.24 1.06 -1.75
CA LEU A 3 22.88 0.58 -1.52
C LEU A 3 22.03 1.08 -2.70
N GLU A 4 21.75 0.21 -3.67
CA GLU A 4 20.70 0.46 -4.64
C GLU A 4 19.36 0.37 -3.92
N ILE A 5 18.76 1.53 -3.67
CA ILE A 5 17.40 1.62 -3.15
C ILE A 5 16.48 1.63 -4.36
N ASP A 6 15.68 0.57 -4.53
CA ASP A 6 14.55 0.60 -5.46
C ASP A 6 13.58 1.70 -4.98
N ALA A 7 13.55 2.80 -5.73
CA ALA A 7 12.74 3.98 -5.42
C ALA A 7 11.23 3.66 -5.35
N ASP A 8 10.77 2.65 -6.08
CA ASP A 8 9.38 2.22 -6.03
C ASP A 8 9.10 1.41 -4.75
N ASN A 9 10.04 0.58 -4.33
CA ASN A 9 9.92 -0.17 -3.06
C ASN A 9 9.91 0.78 -1.84
N LEU A 10 10.69 1.88 -1.90
CA LEU A 10 10.69 2.91 -0.86
C LEU A 10 9.33 3.64 -0.75
N LYS A 11 8.72 4.00 -1.90
CA LYS A 11 7.41 4.67 -1.91
C LYS A 11 6.32 3.79 -1.29
N HIS A 12 6.30 2.50 -1.61
CA HIS A 12 5.33 1.55 -1.04
C HIS A 12 5.54 1.37 0.46
N GLY A 13 6.79 1.19 0.92
CA GLY A 13 7.09 1.08 2.34
C GLY A 13 6.69 2.32 3.14
N LEU A 14 6.93 3.51 2.58
CA LEU A 14 6.53 4.78 3.22
C LEU A 14 5.00 4.91 3.29
N LEU A 15 4.28 4.56 2.22
CA LEU A 15 2.83 4.68 2.21
C LEU A 15 2.17 3.66 3.15
N GLY A 16 2.70 2.44 3.24
CA GLY A 16 2.31 1.47 4.25
C GLY A 16 2.51 2.00 5.69
N LEU A 17 3.63 2.67 5.95
CA LEU A 17 3.90 3.29 7.25
C LEU A 17 2.92 4.43 7.57
N VAL A 18 2.60 5.28 6.59
CA VAL A 18 1.62 6.37 6.76
C VAL A 18 0.23 5.80 7.05
N ILE A 19 -0.20 4.76 6.33
CA ILE A 19 -1.48 4.09 6.58
C ILE A 19 -1.53 3.52 8.00
N ALA A 20 -0.49 2.79 8.42
CA ALA A 20 -0.42 2.23 9.77
C ALA A 20 -0.50 3.32 10.86
N LEU A 21 0.16 4.47 10.64
CA LEU A 21 0.08 5.59 11.57
C LEU A 21 -1.33 6.21 11.62
N LEU A 22 -1.99 6.35 10.47
CA LEU A 22 -3.37 6.86 10.41
C LEU A 22 -4.34 5.95 11.17
N GLU A 23 -4.16 4.63 11.11
CA GLU A 23 -4.96 3.68 11.89
C GLU A 23 -4.77 3.85 13.39
N ILE A 24 -3.52 3.99 13.85
CA ILE A 24 -3.22 4.25 15.27
C ILE A 24 -3.88 5.55 15.74
N ILE A 25 -3.78 6.62 14.95
CA ILE A 25 -4.40 7.91 15.27
C ILE A 25 -5.93 7.77 15.33
N LYS A 26 -6.53 7.08 14.35
CA LYS A 26 -7.96 6.81 14.32
C LYS A 26 -8.43 6.08 15.58
N ASP A 27 -7.71 5.03 15.99
CA ASP A 27 -8.07 4.27 17.18
C ASP A 27 -7.96 5.11 18.45
N ALA A 28 -6.94 5.96 18.54
CA ALA A 28 -6.81 6.94 19.63
C ALA A 28 -7.99 7.94 19.64
N LEU A 29 -8.41 8.44 18.48
CA LEU A 29 -9.56 9.32 18.36
C LEU A 29 -10.86 8.63 18.78
N LYS A 30 -11.04 7.35 18.46
CA LYS A 30 -12.20 6.55 18.90
C LYS A 30 -12.24 6.42 20.42
N LEU A 31 -11.10 6.16 21.06
CA LEU A 31 -11.02 6.10 22.53
C LEU A 31 -11.36 7.45 23.18
N GLN A 32 -10.84 8.54 22.62
CA GLN A 32 -11.17 9.90 23.11
C GLN A 32 -12.63 10.27 22.88
N ALA A 33 -13.21 9.88 21.74
CA ALA A 33 -14.62 10.08 21.45
C ALA A 33 -15.49 9.38 22.50
N LEU A 34 -15.20 8.12 22.81
CA LEU A 34 -15.91 7.38 23.85
C LEU A 34 -15.79 8.05 25.22
N ALA A 35 -14.57 8.42 25.63
CA ALA A 35 -14.36 9.09 26.91
C ALA A 35 -15.16 10.41 27.02
N ARG A 36 -15.22 11.18 25.93
CA ARG A 36 -15.97 12.43 25.85
C ARG A 36 -17.49 12.25 25.81
N MET A 37 -17.96 11.14 25.27
CA MET A 37 -19.37 10.77 25.32
C MET A 37 -19.76 10.34 26.74
N ASP A 38 -18.91 9.59 27.42
CA ASP A 38 -19.13 9.12 28.79
C ASP A 38 -19.10 10.25 29.83
N ASP A 39 -18.21 11.24 29.67
CA ASP A 39 -18.11 12.39 30.57
C ASP A 39 -19.12 13.51 30.26
N GLY A 40 -19.90 13.37 29.18
CA GLY A 40 -20.92 14.35 28.76
C GLY A 40 -20.34 15.64 28.20
N SER A 41 -19.06 15.67 27.80
CA SER A 41 -18.42 16.85 27.21
C SER A 41 -18.81 17.12 25.76
N LEU A 42 -19.61 16.25 25.14
CA LEU A 42 -20.15 16.42 23.79
C LEU A 42 -21.68 16.49 23.80
N GLU A 43 -22.23 17.48 23.10
CA GLU A 43 -23.66 17.54 22.81
C GLU A 43 -24.06 16.51 21.72
N GLU A 44 -25.34 16.14 21.65
CA GLU A 44 -25.83 15.09 20.74
C GLU A 44 -25.52 15.38 19.25
N ASN A 45 -25.64 16.64 18.84
CA ASN A 45 -25.27 17.08 17.49
C ASN A 45 -23.75 16.97 17.23
N GLU A 46 -22.91 17.16 18.24
CA GLU A 46 -21.46 17.01 18.16
C GLU A 46 -21.08 15.54 18.04
N ILE A 47 -21.74 14.65 18.81
CA ILE A 47 -21.58 13.20 18.71
C ILE A 47 -21.90 12.72 17.29
N GLU A 48 -23.02 13.14 16.72
CA GLU A 48 -23.35 12.74 15.35
C GLU A 48 -22.34 13.26 14.32
N ARG A 49 -21.91 14.52 14.44
CA ARG A 49 -20.90 15.10 13.54
C ARG A 49 -19.57 14.37 13.64
N LEU A 50 -19.15 14.02 14.85
CA LEU A 50 -17.95 13.23 15.11
C LEU A 50 -18.07 11.83 14.51
N GLY A 51 -19.20 11.15 14.71
CA GLY A 51 -19.47 9.84 14.12
C GLY A 51 -19.39 9.86 12.59
N ARG A 52 -19.98 10.88 11.94
CA ARG A 52 -19.88 11.07 10.48
C ARG A 52 -18.43 11.27 10.04
N ALA A 53 -17.68 12.14 10.71
CA ALA A 53 -16.27 12.37 10.39
C ALA A 53 -15.40 11.10 10.56
N MET A 54 -15.68 10.29 11.59
CA MET A 54 -14.99 9.01 11.80
C MET A 54 -15.30 7.99 10.69
N LEU A 55 -16.55 7.92 10.23
CA LEU A 55 -16.94 7.06 9.10
C LEU A 55 -16.26 7.48 7.79
N ASP A 56 -16.19 8.79 7.53
CA ASP A 56 -15.52 9.31 6.34
C ASP A 56 -14.00 9.04 6.39
N LEU A 57 -13.39 9.18 7.57
CA LEU A 57 -11.99 8.80 7.79
C LEU A 57 -11.75 7.30 7.57
N ASP A 58 -12.62 6.45 8.10
CA ASP A 58 -12.56 5.00 7.90
C ASP A 58 -12.62 4.63 6.40
N ARG A 59 -13.52 5.26 5.64
CA ARG A 59 -13.61 5.06 4.17
C ARG A 59 -12.34 5.50 3.45
N ALA A 60 -11.83 6.69 3.75
CA ALA A 60 -10.63 7.21 3.10
C ALA A 60 -9.41 6.30 3.32
N ILE A 61 -9.25 5.76 4.54
CA ILE A 61 -8.17 4.83 4.85
C ILE A 61 -8.33 3.52 4.07
N GLU A 62 -9.54 2.98 3.97
CA GLU A 62 -9.80 1.75 3.19
C GLU A 62 -9.58 1.95 1.69
N GLU A 63 -10.00 3.08 1.13
CA GLU A 63 -9.73 3.43 -0.27
C GLU A 63 -8.22 3.50 -0.54
N MET A 64 -7.45 4.14 0.33
CA MET A 64 -5.98 4.19 0.22
C MET A 64 -5.33 2.79 0.27
N LYS A 65 -5.81 1.90 1.14
CA LYS A 65 -5.31 0.51 1.21
C LYS A 65 -5.61 -0.26 -0.07
N LEU A 66 -6.81 -0.12 -0.62
CA LEU A 66 -7.21 -0.78 -1.85
C LEU A 66 -6.35 -0.31 -3.03
N GLU A 67 -6.16 1.00 -3.18
CA GLU A 67 -5.29 1.57 -4.22
C GLU A 67 -3.86 1.04 -4.11
N GLN A 68 -3.31 0.93 -2.88
CA GLN A 68 -1.99 0.36 -2.68
C GLN A 68 -1.90 -1.13 -2.99
N GLY A 69 -2.84 -1.94 -2.52
CA GLY A 69 -2.83 -3.39 -2.78
C GLY A 69 -2.99 -3.73 -4.26
N VAL A 70 -3.79 -2.95 -5.00
CA VAL A 70 -3.91 -3.07 -6.46
C VAL A 70 -2.60 -2.66 -7.14
N THR A 71 -1.98 -1.55 -6.71
CA THR A 71 -0.72 -1.08 -7.28
C THR A 71 0.41 -2.11 -7.08
N GLU A 72 0.53 -2.68 -5.87
CA GLU A 72 1.50 -3.72 -5.56
C GLU A 72 1.29 -4.98 -6.42
N SER A 73 0.05 -5.45 -6.51
CA SER A 73 -0.30 -6.63 -7.30
C SER A 73 0.05 -6.43 -8.78
N VAL A 74 -0.29 -5.27 -9.35
CA VAL A 74 0.02 -4.92 -10.73
C VAL A 74 1.54 -4.83 -10.95
N LYS A 75 2.28 -4.20 -10.03
CA LYS A 75 3.74 -4.12 -10.11
C LYS A 75 4.35 -5.53 -10.11
N SER A 76 3.93 -6.40 -9.19
CA SER A 76 4.43 -7.78 -9.13
C SER A 76 4.16 -8.59 -10.41
N VAL A 77 3.00 -8.39 -11.05
CA VAL A 77 2.70 -9.04 -12.34
C VAL A 77 3.59 -8.50 -13.45
N ARG A 78 3.74 -7.16 -13.55
CA ARG A 78 4.60 -6.52 -14.56
C ARG A 78 6.05 -6.99 -14.43
N ASP A 79 6.60 -6.94 -13.22
CA ASP A 79 7.99 -7.36 -12.96
C ASP A 79 8.21 -8.86 -13.22
N GLY A 80 7.16 -9.68 -13.17
CA GLY A 80 7.18 -11.08 -13.58
C GLY A 80 7.16 -11.26 -15.10
N LEU A 81 6.36 -10.46 -15.80
CA LEU A 81 6.29 -10.47 -17.27
C LEU A 81 7.58 -9.94 -17.91
N ASP A 82 8.18 -8.88 -17.37
CA ASP A 82 9.42 -8.30 -17.90
C ASP A 82 10.56 -9.34 -17.92
N ARG A 83 10.67 -10.16 -16.86
CA ARG A 83 11.64 -11.28 -16.81
C ARG A 83 11.41 -12.32 -17.90
N ILE A 84 10.16 -12.69 -18.14
CA ILE A 84 9.82 -13.66 -19.20
C ILE A 84 10.10 -13.07 -20.58
N VAL A 85 9.82 -11.77 -20.77
CA VAL A 85 10.09 -11.06 -22.02
C VAL A 85 11.58 -11.03 -22.30
N ASP A 86 12.42 -10.71 -21.31
CA ASP A 86 13.88 -10.69 -21.45
C ASP A 86 14.42 -12.07 -21.87
N ASP A 87 13.93 -13.16 -21.25
CA ASP A 87 14.35 -14.53 -21.58
C ASP A 87 13.97 -14.93 -23.01
N VAL A 88 12.76 -14.57 -23.46
CA VAL A 88 12.29 -14.87 -24.82
C VAL A 88 13.05 -14.05 -25.86
N VAL A 89 13.29 -12.76 -25.56
CA VAL A 89 14.03 -11.86 -26.44
C VAL A 89 15.49 -12.30 -26.58
N ASP A 90 16.17 -12.67 -25.49
CA ASP A 90 17.56 -13.17 -25.54
C ASP A 90 17.65 -14.45 -26.38
N ARG A 91 16.68 -15.36 -26.21
CA ARG A 91 16.62 -16.64 -26.95
C ARG A 91 16.39 -16.48 -28.45
N ILE A 92 15.66 -15.44 -28.88
CA ILE A 92 15.42 -15.16 -30.30
C ILE A 92 16.60 -14.40 -30.92
N LEU A 93 17.18 -13.44 -30.18
CA LEU A 93 18.24 -12.58 -30.69
C LEU A 93 19.62 -13.25 -30.69
N ASN A 94 19.84 -14.31 -29.92
CA ASN A 94 21.14 -14.96 -29.78
C ASN A 94 21.14 -16.47 -30.09
N PRO A 95 20.94 -16.89 -31.36
CA PRO A 95 20.80 -18.29 -31.75
C PRO A 95 22.04 -19.17 -31.51
N ARG A 96 23.24 -18.57 -31.41
CA ARG A 96 24.51 -19.30 -31.23
C ARG A 96 24.74 -19.82 -29.80
N ARG A 97 23.95 -19.36 -28.82
CA ARG A 97 24.01 -19.85 -27.44
C ARG A 97 23.45 -21.27 -27.26
N TRP A 98 22.70 -21.78 -28.26
CA TRP A 98 22.16 -23.14 -28.27
C TRP A 98 23.20 -24.22 -28.62
N GLU A 99 24.32 -23.86 -29.24
CA GLU A 99 25.35 -24.82 -29.66
C GLU A 99 26.28 -25.24 -28.50
N GLU A 100 26.34 -24.47 -27.41
CA GLU A 100 27.23 -24.72 -26.27
C GLU A 100 26.57 -25.45 -25.07
N GLU A 101 25.23 -25.61 -25.05
CA GLU A 101 24.50 -26.31 -23.98
C GLU A 101 24.26 -27.82 -24.26
N LEU A 102 24.74 -28.34 -25.40
CA LEU A 102 24.57 -29.74 -25.81
C LEU A 102 25.83 -30.62 -25.73
N ASP A 103 26.94 -30.13 -25.16
CA ASP A 103 28.12 -30.92 -24.79
C ASP A 103 28.25 -31.06 -23.25
#